data_AF-H0ACT5-F1
#
_entry.id   AF-H0ACT5-F1
#
_cell.length_a   1.000
_cell.length_b   1.000
_cell.length_c   1.000
_cell.angle_alpha   90.00
_cell.angle_beta   90.00
_cell.angle_gamma   90.00
#
_symmetry.space_group_name_H-M   'P 1'
#
loop_
_entity.id
_entity.type
_entity.pdbx_description
1 polymer ?
#
loop_
_entity_poly.entity_id
_entity_poly.type
_entity_poly.pdbx_seq_one_letter_code
_entity_poly.pdbx_strand_id
1 'polypeptide(L)'
;MTFTSPSLEEGRINSYNFNSRIQYTTETTADTEIQVMSDERYQETETSQTSPSVENSDGPIQIGVQGTTPHVFYDVGTADEEMCFTVINEGEGMPFLVTGNDGVSQGDSGYDVTDSAEDKVRLTVEDVGNVNFESQETGENSANVELIGNEGYHCYDMELSGLGQITDLEQSTDIPIDVQYGYQEETSTSVTVEGRR
;
A
#
# COMPACT_ATOMS: atom_id res chain seq x y z
N MET A 1 -31.36 8.39 5.39
CA MET A 1 -31.92 7.79 6.63
C MET A 1 -32.70 8.86 7.36
N THR A 2 -33.92 8.57 7.79
CA THR A 2 -34.76 9.55 8.52
C THR A 2 -34.82 9.12 9.98
N PHE A 3 -34.24 9.92 10.87
CA PHE A 3 -34.27 9.67 12.31
C PHE A 3 -35.54 10.25 12.92
N THR A 4 -36.39 9.39 13.47
CA THR A 4 -37.54 9.78 14.28
C THR A 4 -37.13 9.84 15.75
N SER A 5 -37.21 11.02 16.37
CA SER A 5 -36.95 11.15 17.80
C SER A 5 -38.13 10.64 18.63
N PRO A 6 -37.89 9.95 19.76
CA PRO A 6 -38.93 9.69 20.74
C PRO A 6 -39.33 11.00 21.44
N SER A 7 -40.61 11.16 21.76
CA SER A 7 -41.11 12.29 22.55
C SER A 7 -40.47 12.30 23.94
N LEU A 8 -39.75 13.37 24.29
CA LEU A 8 -39.12 13.55 25.60
C LEU A 8 -40.03 14.33 26.55
N GLU A 9 -40.00 13.99 27.84
CA GLU A 9 -40.61 14.80 28.91
C GLU A 9 -39.98 16.20 28.94
N GLU A 10 -40.80 17.23 29.23
CA GLU A 10 -40.36 18.64 29.33
C GLU A 10 -39.13 18.77 30.24
N GLY A 11 -38.11 19.49 29.78
CA GLY A 11 -36.90 19.79 30.55
C GLY A 11 -35.85 18.67 30.62
N ARG A 12 -36.08 17.50 30.01
CA ARG A 12 -35.03 16.47 29.88
C ARG A 12 -34.16 16.72 28.65
N ILE A 13 -32.85 16.66 28.87
CA ILE A 13 -31.83 16.64 27.82
C ILE A 13 -31.32 15.19 27.74
N ASN A 14 -31.43 14.58 26.56
CA ASN A 14 -30.78 13.30 26.29
C ASN A 14 -29.75 13.50 25.18
N SER A 15 -28.51 13.11 25.46
CA SER A 15 -27.44 13.03 24.47
C SER A 15 -27.41 11.63 23.89
N TYR A 16 -27.53 11.52 22.57
CA TYR A 16 -27.36 10.27 21.85
C TYR A 16 -25.99 10.29 21.17
N ASN A 17 -25.21 9.25 21.41
CA ASN A 17 -23.98 9.01 20.67
C ASN A 17 -24.28 7.97 19.59
N PHE A 18 -24.01 8.33 18.34
CA PHE A 18 -24.06 7.42 17.21
C PHE A 18 -22.64 7.04 16.84
N ASN A 19 -22.35 5.74 16.90
CA ASN A 19 -21.14 5.17 16.32
C ASN A 19 -21.49 4.70 14.92
N SER A 20 -20.82 5.27 13.92
CA SER A 20 -20.93 4.87 12.54
C SER A 20 -19.62 4.22 12.12
N ARG A 21 -19.70 3.00 11.60
CA ARG A 21 -18.57 2.32 10.96
C ARG A 21 -18.70 2.51 9.46
N ILE A 22 -17.68 3.09 8.84
CA ILE A 22 -17.59 3.30 7.39
C ILE A 22 -16.53 2.36 6.86
N GLN A 23 -16.87 1.64 5.78
CA GLN A 23 -15.95 0.74 5.08
C GLN A 23 -15.96 1.10 3.60
N TYR A 24 -14.78 1.22 3.02
CA TYR A 24 -14.60 1.49 1.59
C TYR A 24 -13.38 0.76 1.05
N THR A 25 -13.33 0.55 -0.27
CA THR A 25 -12.14 0.04 -0.96
C THR A 25 -11.44 1.22 -1.60
N THR A 26 -10.12 1.24 -1.49
CA THR A 26 -9.27 2.27 -2.08
C THR A 26 -7.95 1.65 -2.53
N GLU A 27 -7.20 2.42 -3.29
CA GLU A 27 -5.82 2.11 -3.67
C GLU A 27 -4.93 3.31 -3.32
N THR A 28 -3.70 3.04 -2.92
CA THR A 28 -2.61 4.03 -2.86
C THR A 28 -1.62 3.65 -3.94
N THR A 29 -1.25 4.59 -4.80
CA THR A 29 -0.19 4.42 -5.79
C THR A 29 1.04 5.22 -5.36
N ALA A 30 2.23 4.74 -5.69
CA ALA A 30 3.47 5.48 -5.53
C ALA A 30 4.44 5.21 -6.67
N ASP A 31 5.32 6.17 -6.93
CA ASP A 31 6.37 6.06 -7.93
C ASP A 31 7.74 6.24 -7.25
N THR A 32 8.71 5.42 -7.63
CA THR A 32 10.09 5.56 -7.18
C THR A 32 11.08 5.47 -8.34
N GLU A 33 11.96 6.47 -8.47
CA GLU A 33 13.03 6.43 -9.46
C GLU A 33 14.19 5.59 -8.93
N ILE A 34 14.52 4.51 -9.63
CA ILE A 34 15.73 3.73 -9.40
C ILE A 34 16.70 3.92 -10.55
N GLN A 35 17.99 3.97 -10.22
CA GLN A 35 19.06 3.95 -11.19
C GLN A 35 19.76 2.59 -11.09
N VAL A 36 20.03 1.99 -12.24
CA VAL A 36 20.82 0.76 -12.35
C VAL A 36 22.08 1.06 -13.15
N MET A 37 23.21 0.55 -12.65
CA MET A 37 24.53 0.76 -13.24
C MET A 37 25.32 -0.53 -13.28
N SER A 38 26.19 -0.64 -14.28
CA SER A 38 27.27 -1.64 -14.28
C SER A 38 28.40 -1.22 -13.34
N ASP A 39 29.14 -2.19 -12.80
CA ASP A 39 30.29 -1.94 -11.92
C ASP A 39 31.36 -1.03 -12.56
N GLU A 40 31.71 -1.28 -13.83
CA GLU A 40 32.69 -0.45 -14.56
C GLU A 40 32.22 1.00 -14.65
N ARG A 41 30.96 1.22 -15.02
CA ARG A 41 30.38 2.56 -15.09
C ARG A 41 30.33 3.26 -13.73
N TYR A 42 29.95 2.55 -12.68
CA TYR A 42 29.89 3.07 -11.33
C TYR A 42 31.27 3.53 -10.84
N GLN A 43 32.33 2.78 -11.15
CA GLN A 43 33.71 3.15 -10.84
C GLN A 43 34.20 4.35 -11.64
N GLU A 44 33.78 4.49 -12.91
CA GLU A 44 34.16 5.63 -13.75
C GLU A 44 33.53 6.96 -13.31
N THR A 45 32.28 6.93 -12.85
CA THR A 45 31.52 8.15 -12.52
C THR A 45 31.70 8.61 -11.08
N GLU A 46 32.28 7.77 -10.21
CA GLU A 46 32.41 8.02 -8.76
C GLU A 46 31.06 8.40 -8.12
N THR A 47 29.95 7.86 -8.63
CA THR A 47 28.59 8.18 -8.17
C THR A 47 28.39 7.70 -6.73
N SER A 48 27.81 8.55 -5.88
CA SER A 48 27.44 8.15 -4.52
C SER A 48 26.07 7.47 -4.50
N GLN A 49 25.94 6.40 -3.72
CA GLN A 49 24.64 5.79 -3.44
C GLN A 49 23.81 6.65 -2.49
N THR A 50 22.54 6.82 -2.81
CA THR A 50 21.55 7.57 -2.03
C THR A 50 20.28 6.75 -1.83
N SER A 51 19.44 7.11 -0.88
CA SER A 51 18.12 6.48 -0.76
C SER A 51 17.20 6.93 -1.90
N PRO A 52 16.41 6.02 -2.48
CA PRO A 52 15.43 6.37 -3.49
C PRO A 52 14.33 7.27 -2.89
N SER A 53 13.84 8.22 -3.68
CA SER A 53 12.66 9.02 -3.32
C SER A 53 11.38 8.29 -3.71
N VAL A 54 10.33 8.47 -2.93
CA VAL A 54 9.01 7.89 -3.18
C VAL A 54 7.98 9.01 -3.20
N GLU A 55 7.23 9.12 -4.28
CA GLU A 55 6.10 10.04 -4.40
C GLU A 55 4.80 9.24 -4.24
N ASN A 56 4.01 9.56 -3.21
CA ASN A 56 2.78 8.83 -2.88
C ASN A 56 1.53 9.60 -3.35
N SER A 57 0.48 8.86 -3.69
CA SER A 57 -0.87 9.39 -3.89
C SER A 57 -1.55 9.78 -2.57
N ASP A 58 -2.61 10.59 -2.65
CA ASP A 58 -3.44 10.96 -1.51
C ASP A 58 -4.25 9.74 -1.00
N GLY A 59 -3.74 9.06 0.03
CA GLY A 59 -4.39 7.92 0.68
C GLY A 59 -3.94 7.72 2.14
N PRO A 60 -4.74 7.03 2.98
CA PRO A 60 -4.39 6.80 4.38
C PRO A 60 -3.19 5.85 4.55
N ILE A 61 -2.96 4.99 3.56
CA ILE A 61 -1.75 4.16 3.48
C ILE A 61 -0.70 4.90 2.65
N GLN A 62 0.53 4.95 3.16
CA GLN A 62 1.72 5.51 2.55
C GLN A 62 2.76 4.42 2.29
N ILE A 63 3.59 4.61 1.27
CA ILE A 63 4.63 3.69 0.84
C ILE A 63 5.99 4.34 1.07
N GLY A 64 6.90 3.59 1.69
CA GLY A 64 8.32 3.91 1.79
C GLY A 64 9.14 2.83 1.09
N VAL A 65 10.33 3.22 0.61
CA VAL A 65 11.29 2.29 0.00
C VAL A 65 12.57 2.35 0.82
N GLN A 66 13.06 1.18 1.21
CA GLN A 66 14.35 1.00 1.86
C GLN A 66 15.31 0.36 0.86
N GLY A 67 16.44 1.03 0.64
CA GLY A 67 17.46 0.61 -0.30
C GLY A 67 18.37 1.76 -0.70
N THR A 68 19.21 1.49 -1.68
CA THR A 68 20.14 2.47 -2.23
C THR A 68 20.10 2.46 -3.75
N THR A 69 20.07 3.65 -4.35
CA THR A 69 20.21 3.89 -5.78
C THR A 69 21.48 4.74 -6.03
N PRO A 70 22.31 4.45 -7.05
CA PRO A 70 22.14 3.39 -8.04
C PRO A 70 22.41 1.98 -7.48
N HIS A 71 21.71 0.99 -8.02
CA HIS A 71 21.99 -0.43 -7.86
C HIS A 71 23.11 -0.83 -8.81
N VAL A 72 24.15 -1.50 -8.30
CA VAL A 72 25.36 -1.82 -9.05
C VAL A 72 25.37 -3.31 -9.39
N PHE A 73 25.32 -3.62 -10.69
CA PHE A 73 25.33 -4.99 -11.18
C PHE A 73 26.74 -5.40 -11.62
N TYR A 74 27.22 -6.52 -11.04
CA TYR A 74 28.52 -7.09 -11.34
C TYR A 74 28.49 -8.10 -12.49
N ASP A 75 27.36 -8.77 -12.71
CA ASP A 75 27.11 -9.66 -13.84
C ASP A 75 25.63 -9.58 -14.25
N VAL A 76 25.35 -9.73 -15.54
CA VAL A 76 23.99 -9.58 -16.10
C VAL A 76 23.28 -10.94 -16.08
N GLY A 77 22.10 -10.98 -15.47
CA GLY A 77 21.30 -12.19 -15.32
C GLY A 77 21.54 -12.97 -14.02
N THR A 78 22.30 -12.40 -13.08
CA THR A 78 22.27 -12.79 -11.65
C THR A 78 21.48 -11.74 -10.90
N ALA A 79 20.25 -12.09 -10.50
CA ALA A 79 19.42 -11.31 -9.60
C ALA A 79 19.99 -11.43 -8.19
N ASP A 80 20.44 -10.35 -7.55
CA ASP A 80 20.84 -10.41 -6.14
C ASP A 80 20.73 -9.05 -5.42
N GLU A 81 20.00 -8.06 -5.96
CA GLU A 81 19.74 -6.80 -5.23
C GLU A 81 18.31 -6.83 -4.65
N GLU A 82 18.23 -6.82 -3.32
CA GLU A 82 16.97 -6.80 -2.57
C GLU A 82 16.48 -5.36 -2.38
N MET A 83 15.20 -5.12 -2.70
CA MET A 83 14.52 -3.88 -2.34
C MET A 83 13.36 -4.16 -1.40
N CYS A 84 13.36 -3.48 -0.27
CA CYS A 84 12.29 -3.61 0.72
C CYS A 84 11.37 -2.41 0.69
N PHE A 85 10.07 -2.68 0.66
CA PHE A 85 9.02 -1.68 0.68
C PHE A 85 8.36 -1.71 2.05
N THR A 86 8.09 -0.53 2.59
CA THR A 86 7.36 -0.35 3.85
C THR A 86 6.01 0.24 3.54
N VAL A 87 4.95 -0.39 4.04
CA VAL A 87 3.59 0.13 3.99
C VAL A 87 3.27 0.71 5.36
N ILE A 88 2.86 1.97 5.42
CA ILE A 88 2.59 2.70 6.66
C ILE A 88 1.14 3.18 6.64
N ASN A 89 0.37 2.84 7.68
CA ASN A 89 -0.94 3.42 7.91
C ASN A 89 -0.80 4.74 8.69
N GLU A 90 -0.98 5.86 8.01
CA GLU A 90 -1.01 7.20 8.62
C GLU A 90 -2.43 7.66 8.99
N GLY A 91 -3.45 6.95 8.51
CA GLY A 91 -4.84 7.24 8.87
C GLY A 91 -5.25 6.64 10.23
N GLU A 92 -6.44 7.03 10.69
CA GLU A 92 -7.00 6.59 11.98
C GLU A 92 -7.82 5.28 11.88
N GLY A 93 -8.00 4.77 10.67
CA GLY A 93 -8.75 3.57 10.36
C GLY A 93 -7.88 2.32 10.29
N MET A 94 -8.51 1.21 9.92
CA MET A 94 -7.89 -0.11 9.86
C MET A 94 -7.97 -0.66 8.43
N PRO A 95 -6.85 -1.01 7.79
CA PRO A 95 -6.87 -1.66 6.50
C PRO A 95 -7.28 -3.12 6.62
N PHE A 96 -7.85 -3.67 5.55
CA PHE A 96 -8.16 -5.08 5.43
C PHE A 96 -8.01 -5.56 3.99
N LEU A 97 -7.70 -6.85 3.79
CA LEU A 97 -7.65 -7.41 2.45
C LEU A 97 -9.04 -7.49 1.83
N VAL A 98 -9.18 -6.93 0.64
CA VAL A 98 -10.38 -7.10 -0.19
C VAL A 98 -10.32 -8.51 -0.78
N THR A 99 -10.88 -9.48 -0.09
CA THR A 99 -11.14 -10.80 -0.68
C THR A 99 -12.29 -10.62 -1.66
N GLY A 100 -11.96 -10.31 -2.90
CA GLY A 100 -12.86 -10.52 -4.02
C GLY A 100 -13.33 -11.96 -3.96
N ASN A 101 -14.63 -12.13 -3.84
CA ASN A 101 -15.30 -13.42 -3.88
C ASN A 101 -14.88 -14.13 -5.19
N ASP A 102 -13.94 -15.07 -5.14
CA ASP A 102 -13.50 -15.92 -6.25
C ASP A 102 -14.62 -16.91 -6.66
N GLY A 103 -15.73 -16.37 -7.17
CA GLY A 103 -16.65 -17.13 -8.01
C GLY A 103 -17.95 -17.66 -7.38
N VAL A 104 -18.62 -16.95 -6.48
CA VAL A 104 -20.04 -17.28 -6.16
C VAL A 104 -20.95 -16.05 -6.19
N SER A 105 -21.88 -16.08 -7.14
CA SER A 105 -22.95 -15.11 -7.37
C SER A 105 -23.95 -15.02 -6.21
N GLN A 106 -24.37 -13.80 -5.85
CA GLN A 106 -25.75 -13.35 -5.53
C GLN A 106 -25.62 -12.02 -4.75
N GLY A 107 -26.27 -10.93 -5.13
CA GLY A 107 -27.72 -10.88 -5.27
C GLY A 107 -28.40 -10.44 -3.97
N ASP A 108 -27.76 -9.72 -3.06
CA ASP A 108 -28.43 -8.80 -2.14
C ASP A 108 -27.43 -7.84 -1.50
N SER A 109 -27.93 -6.72 -0.99
CA SER A 109 -27.17 -5.50 -0.72
C SER A 109 -26.36 -5.58 0.58
N GLY A 110 -25.03 -5.63 0.48
CA GLY A 110 -24.11 -5.41 1.60
C GLY A 110 -22.75 -6.07 1.37
N TYR A 111 -21.66 -5.31 1.55
CA TYR A 111 -20.31 -5.89 1.60
C TYR A 111 -20.21 -6.72 2.89
N ASP A 112 -20.12 -8.04 2.77
CA ASP A 112 -19.93 -8.93 3.90
C ASP A 112 -18.42 -9.02 4.21
N VAL A 113 -17.96 -8.16 5.12
CA VAL A 113 -16.55 -8.00 5.55
C VAL A 113 -16.19 -9.01 6.67
N THR A 114 -17.06 -9.98 6.94
CA THR A 114 -16.90 -10.89 8.09
C THR A 114 -15.76 -11.91 7.95
N ASP A 115 -15.19 -12.08 6.75
CA ASP A 115 -14.06 -12.99 6.46
C ASP A 115 -12.79 -12.25 6.01
N SER A 116 -12.73 -10.91 6.15
CA SER A 116 -11.57 -10.12 5.73
C SER A 116 -10.42 -10.24 6.74
N ALA A 117 -9.20 -10.48 6.26
CA ALA A 117 -8.01 -10.41 7.10
C ALA A 117 -7.74 -8.93 7.45
N GLU A 118 -8.01 -8.57 8.71
CA GLU A 118 -7.70 -7.27 9.30
C GLU A 118 -6.18 -7.03 9.29
N ASP A 119 -5.78 -5.76 9.23
CA ASP A 119 -4.40 -5.30 9.23
C ASP A 119 -3.56 -5.86 8.07
N LYS A 120 -4.18 -6.08 6.91
CA LYS A 120 -3.48 -6.54 5.71
C LYS A 120 -3.80 -5.70 4.49
N VAL A 121 -2.81 -5.53 3.63
CA VAL A 121 -2.95 -4.89 2.31
C VAL A 121 -2.33 -5.77 1.24
N ARG A 122 -2.70 -5.54 -0.03
CA ARG A 122 -2.00 -6.14 -1.17
C ARG A 122 -1.05 -5.12 -1.77
N LEU A 123 0.26 -5.38 -1.69
CA LEU A 123 1.32 -4.61 -2.32
C LEU A 123 1.67 -5.23 -3.68
N THR A 124 1.83 -4.41 -4.70
CA THR A 124 2.25 -4.81 -6.05
C THR A 124 3.34 -3.85 -6.51
N VAL A 125 4.42 -4.38 -7.07
CA VAL A 125 5.50 -3.60 -7.68
C VAL A 125 5.51 -3.96 -9.16
N GLU A 126 5.41 -2.98 -10.05
CA GLU A 126 5.33 -3.28 -11.49
C GLU A 126 6.71 -3.49 -12.11
N ASP A 127 6.81 -4.47 -13.02
CA ASP A 127 8.00 -4.69 -13.83
C ASP A 127 8.10 -3.58 -14.90
N VAL A 128 9.27 -2.97 -15.05
CA VAL A 128 9.48 -1.87 -16.00
C VAL A 128 10.67 -2.13 -16.90
N GLY A 129 10.37 -2.31 -18.19
CA GLY A 129 11.37 -2.55 -19.22
C GLY A 129 12.10 -3.88 -19.00
N ASN A 130 13.33 -3.78 -18.51
CA ASN A 130 14.25 -4.88 -18.20
C ASN A 130 14.39 -5.15 -16.70
N VAL A 131 13.82 -4.29 -15.85
CA VAL A 131 13.79 -4.47 -14.39
C VAL A 131 12.55 -5.26 -14.02
N ASN A 132 12.73 -6.40 -13.36
CA ASN A 132 11.64 -7.26 -12.89
C ASN A 132 11.75 -7.42 -11.38
N PHE A 133 10.60 -7.53 -10.71
CA PHE A 133 10.51 -7.71 -9.27
C PHE A 133 9.81 -9.02 -8.92
N GLU A 134 10.49 -9.82 -8.11
CA GLU A 134 9.94 -11.09 -7.64
C GLU A 134 9.92 -11.11 -6.11
N SER A 135 8.73 -11.32 -5.53
CA SER A 135 8.60 -11.54 -4.09
C SER A 135 9.29 -12.84 -3.71
N GLN A 136 10.21 -12.77 -2.74
CA GLN A 136 10.91 -13.96 -2.22
C GLN A 136 9.96 -15.03 -1.66
N GLU A 137 8.76 -14.64 -1.24
CA GLU A 137 7.79 -15.55 -0.64
C GLU A 137 6.86 -16.21 -1.67
N THR A 138 6.44 -15.46 -2.70
CA THR A 138 5.38 -15.88 -3.63
C THR A 138 5.89 -16.19 -5.03
N GLY A 139 7.06 -15.68 -5.41
CA GLY A 139 7.54 -15.73 -6.78
C GLY A 139 6.74 -14.84 -7.74
N GLU A 140 5.99 -13.89 -7.20
CA GLU A 140 5.15 -12.96 -7.96
C GLU A 140 5.53 -11.51 -7.63
N ASN A 141 5.20 -10.58 -8.51
CA ASN A 141 5.39 -9.15 -8.27
C ASN A 141 4.33 -8.54 -7.33
N SER A 142 3.48 -9.38 -6.72
CA SER A 142 2.47 -8.98 -5.74
C SER A 142 2.54 -9.84 -4.47
N ALA A 143 2.32 -9.21 -3.32
CA ALA A 143 2.36 -9.85 -2.01
C ALA A 143 1.31 -9.26 -1.05
N ASN A 144 0.83 -10.08 -0.12
CA ASN A 144 -0.03 -9.63 0.95
C ASN A 144 0.83 -9.22 2.15
N VAL A 145 0.79 -7.95 2.51
CA VAL A 145 1.59 -7.40 3.60
C VAL A 145 0.72 -7.25 4.84
N GLU A 146 1.16 -7.84 5.95
CA GLU A 146 0.54 -7.67 7.25
C GLU A 146 1.18 -6.48 7.99
N LEU A 147 0.33 -5.60 8.50
CA LEU A 147 0.72 -4.45 9.30
C LEU A 147 0.77 -4.87 10.76
N ILE A 148 1.95 -4.78 11.37
CA ILE A 148 2.15 -5.00 12.79
C ILE A 148 2.15 -3.63 13.47
N GLY A 149 1.03 -3.27 14.10
CA GLY A 149 0.80 -1.91 14.56
C GLY A 149 0.34 -1.04 13.40
N ASN A 150 1.18 -0.08 12.96
CA ASN A 150 0.85 0.81 11.84
C ASN A 150 1.75 0.59 10.62
N GLU A 151 2.66 -0.38 10.64
CA GLU A 151 3.63 -0.60 9.57
C GLU A 151 3.75 -2.08 9.20
N GLY A 152 3.94 -2.34 7.91
CA GLY A 152 4.24 -3.65 7.36
C GLY A 152 5.41 -3.53 6.37
N TYR A 153 6.14 -4.61 6.18
CA TYR A 153 7.30 -4.63 5.28
C TYR A 153 7.26 -5.85 4.37
N HIS A 154 7.75 -5.68 3.14
CA HIS A 154 7.94 -6.79 2.20
C HIS A 154 9.11 -6.50 1.28
N CYS A 155 9.93 -7.51 1.01
CA CYS A 155 11.10 -7.38 0.15
C CYS A 155 10.90 -8.15 -1.17
N TYR A 156 11.40 -7.55 -2.24
CA TYR A 156 11.41 -8.11 -3.58
C TYR A 156 12.85 -8.22 -4.06
N ASP A 157 13.13 -9.32 -4.74
CA ASP A 157 14.36 -9.49 -5.51
C ASP A 157 14.21 -8.72 -6.82
N MET A 158 15.18 -7.86 -7.11
CA MET A 158 15.27 -7.15 -8.38
C MET A 158 16.15 -7.92 -9.36
N GLU A 159 15.60 -8.25 -10.53
CA GLU A 159 16.32 -8.88 -11.64
C GLU A 159 16.38 -7.97 -12.87
N LEU A 160 17.57 -7.85 -13.44
CA LEU A 160 17.78 -7.26 -14.76
C LEU A 160 17.83 -8.34 -15.85
N SER A 161 16.80 -8.38 -16.69
CA SER A 161 16.70 -9.36 -17.78
C SER A 161 16.97 -8.74 -19.16
N GLY A 162 17.40 -9.56 -20.11
CA GLY A 162 17.51 -9.16 -21.53
C GLY A 162 18.65 -8.20 -21.89
N LEU A 163 19.55 -7.88 -20.96
CA LEU A 163 20.63 -6.92 -21.19
C LEU A 163 21.92 -7.53 -21.81
N GLY A 164 22.17 -8.84 -21.70
CA GLY A 164 23.43 -9.43 -22.20
C GLY A 164 24.67 -8.87 -21.48
N GLN A 165 25.90 -9.13 -21.94
CA GLN A 165 27.10 -8.55 -21.30
C GLN A 165 27.23 -7.07 -21.70
N ILE A 166 26.87 -6.16 -20.79
CA ILE A 166 27.03 -4.71 -20.98
C ILE A 166 27.95 -4.16 -19.88
N THR A 167 29.06 -3.54 -20.29
CA THR A 167 30.03 -2.86 -19.42
C THR A 167 29.71 -1.39 -19.15
N ASP A 168 28.83 -0.81 -19.96
CA ASP A 168 28.52 0.64 -19.95
C ASP A 168 27.06 0.91 -19.55
N LEU A 169 26.46 0.01 -18.75
CA LEU A 169 25.05 0.13 -18.35
C LEU A 169 24.89 1.31 -17.38
N GLU A 170 24.01 2.24 -17.73
CA GLU A 170 23.52 3.33 -16.91
C GLU A 170 22.07 3.63 -17.34
N GLN A 171 21.11 3.34 -16.47
CA GLN A 171 19.69 3.50 -16.78
C GLN A 171 18.95 3.97 -15.52
N SER A 172 18.10 4.98 -15.67
CA SER A 172 17.11 5.36 -14.65
C SER A 172 15.73 4.91 -15.10
N THR A 173 14.90 4.45 -14.18
CA THR A 173 13.55 3.97 -14.47
C THR A 173 12.65 4.25 -13.27
N ASP A 174 11.47 4.79 -13.55
CA ASP A 174 10.41 5.00 -12.57
C ASP A 174 9.65 3.68 -12.37
N ILE A 175 9.61 3.20 -11.13
CA ILE A 175 8.94 1.96 -10.75
C ILE A 175 7.59 2.29 -10.10
N PRO A 176 6.47 1.89 -10.72
CA PRO A 176 5.14 1.99 -10.14
C PRO A 176 4.97 0.99 -9.00
N ILE A 177 4.35 1.44 -7.92
CA ILE A 177 4.03 0.66 -6.74
C ILE A 177 2.56 0.88 -6.40
N ASP A 178 1.80 -0.20 -6.28
CA ASP A 178 0.37 -0.15 -5.99
C ASP A 178 0.06 -0.89 -4.69
N VAL A 179 -0.72 -0.26 -3.82
CA VAL A 179 -1.24 -0.86 -2.60
C VAL A 179 -2.77 -0.85 -2.64
N GLN A 180 -3.37 -2.03 -2.74
CA GLN A 180 -4.82 -2.23 -2.79
C GLN A 180 -5.35 -2.75 -1.46
N TYR A 181 -6.39 -2.11 -0.92
CA TYR A 181 -6.95 -2.45 0.38
C TYR A 181 -8.39 -1.97 0.57
N GLY A 182 -9.10 -2.65 1.47
CA GLY A 182 -10.27 -2.11 2.12
C GLY A 182 -9.83 -1.30 3.33
N TYR A 183 -10.59 -0.28 3.70
CA TYR A 183 -10.28 0.59 4.83
C TYR A 183 -11.53 0.83 5.66
N GLN A 184 -11.40 0.64 6.97
CA GLN A 184 -12.48 0.77 7.95
C GLN A 184 -12.21 1.94 8.90
N GLU A 185 -13.14 2.88 8.98
CA GLU A 185 -13.09 4.00 9.91
C GLU A 185 -14.29 3.97 10.85
N GLU A 186 -14.03 4.23 12.14
CA GLU A 186 -15.09 4.43 13.12
C GLU A 186 -15.21 5.93 13.40
N THR A 187 -16.37 6.50 13.06
CA THR A 187 -16.68 7.89 13.40
C THR A 187 -17.79 7.93 14.45
N SER A 188 -17.65 8.82 15.43
CA SER A 188 -18.69 9.05 16.43
C SER A 188 -19.26 10.46 16.26
N THR A 189 -20.59 10.57 16.29
CA THR A 189 -21.28 11.87 16.29
C THR A 189 -22.28 11.90 17.43
N SER A 190 -22.29 13.00 18.18
CA SER A 190 -23.27 13.23 19.24
C SER A 190 -24.40 14.12 18.76
N VAL A 191 -25.64 13.73 19.02
CA VAL A 191 -26.83 14.58 18.82
C VAL A 191 -27.48 14.84 20.17
N THR A 192 -27.64 16.12 20.52
CA THR A 192 -28.37 16.55 21.71
C THR A 192 -29.79 16.93 21.32
N VAL A 193 -30.79 16.29 21.93
CA VAL A 193 -32.21 16.62 21.73
C VAL A 193 -32.75 17.30 22.97
N GLU A 194 -33.29 18.51 22.80
CA GLU A 194 -33.99 19.25 23.85
C GLU A 194 -35.51 19.16 23.64
N GLY A 195 -36.24 18.82 24.70
CA GLY A 195 -37.71 18.92 24.70
C GLY A 195 -38.15 20.38 24.57
N ARG A 196 -38.89 20.71 23.50
CA ARG A 196 -39.44 22.06 23.30
C ARG A 196 -40.57 22.35 24.30
N ARG A 197 -40.56 23.58 24.83
CA ARG A 197 -41.68 24.21 25.56
C ARG A 197 -42.95 24.28 24.73
#